data_AF-A0AA39M7A9-F1
#
_entry.id   AF-A0AA39M7A9-F1
#
_cell.length_a   1.000
_cell.length_b   1.000
_cell.length_c   1.000
_cell.angle_alpha   90.00
_cell.angle_beta   90.00
_cell.angle_gamma   90.00
#
_symmetry.space_group_name_H-M   'P 1'
#
loop_
_entity.id
_entity.type
_entity.pdbx_description
1 polymer ?
#
loop_
_entity_poly.entity_id
_entity_poly.type
_entity_poly.pdbx_seq_one_letter_code
_entity_poly.pdbx_strand_id
1 'polypeptide(L)'
;MWNELHLEIMASGSVSNEQARQLASRLNDVICRSAGSSLCYAQEQQIHPNSCVTVYLQIGSMYVRDTLMLDLLVNLIRERAFDILRTKEQLGYLIQTSKFKWIHGQGLEVVIQGSHDPKYVRRRAHCHDPKRLFGEFPENTFLDA
;
A
#
# COMPACT_ATOMS: atom_id res chain seq x y z
N MET A 1 7.22 2.28 23.46
CA MET A 1 5.81 2.14 23.85
C MET A 1 5.15 3.48 23.53
N TRP A 2 4.61 3.64 22.32
CA TRP A 2 3.95 4.88 21.89
C TRP A 2 2.45 4.66 22.05
N ASN A 3 1.89 5.06 23.19
CA ASN A 3 0.48 4.80 23.55
C ASN A 3 -0.47 5.96 23.24
N GLU A 4 0.02 7.09 22.71
CA GLU A 4 -0.82 8.21 22.34
C GLU A 4 -0.47 8.69 20.94
N LEU A 5 -1.43 8.51 20.02
CA LEU A 5 -1.31 8.95 18.64
C LEU A 5 -2.01 10.32 18.53
N HIS A 6 -1.22 11.38 18.39
CA HIS A 6 -1.74 12.73 18.19
C HIS A 6 -1.96 12.98 16.69
N LEU A 7 -3.21 13.23 16.29
CA LEU A 7 -3.60 13.49 14.91
C LEU A 7 -4.00 14.96 14.76
N GLU A 8 -3.30 15.68 13.90
CA GLU A 8 -3.63 17.06 13.52
C GLU A 8 -4.01 17.10 12.05
N ILE A 9 -5.22 17.60 11.75
CA ILE A 9 -5.77 17.63 10.39
C ILE A 9 -6.00 19.10 10.01
N MET A 10 -5.31 19.55 8.96
CA MET A 10 -5.56 20.83 8.33
C MET A 10 -6.32 20.60 7.02
N ALA A 11 -7.57 21.05 6.96
CA ALA A 11 -8.38 21.04 5.75
C ALA A 11 -8.41 22.45 5.14
N SER A 12 -7.99 22.58 3.89
CA SER A 12 -8.01 23.84 3.13
C SER A 12 -8.66 23.64 1.76
N GLY A 13 -9.61 24.51 1.37
CA GLY A 13 -10.33 24.46 0.09
C GLY A 13 -11.84 24.66 0.25
N SER A 14 -12.62 24.34 -0.79
CA SER A 14 -14.09 24.38 -0.78
C SER A 14 -14.70 23.23 0.06
N VAL A 15 -14.40 23.21 1.35
CA VAL A 15 -14.84 22.19 2.31
C VAL A 15 -15.55 22.88 3.47
N SER A 16 -16.76 22.45 3.81
CA SER A 16 -17.49 23.00 4.96
C SER A 16 -16.91 22.48 6.28
N ASN A 17 -17.11 23.24 7.38
CA ASN A 17 -16.69 22.81 8.72
C ASN A 17 -17.29 21.46 9.13
N GLU A 18 -18.49 21.13 8.65
CA GLU A 18 -19.13 19.85 8.91
C GLU A 18 -18.48 18.71 8.13
N GLN A 19 -18.17 18.93 6.85
CA GLN A 19 -17.43 17.97 6.01
C GLN A 19 -16.02 17.72 6.56
N ALA A 20 -15.33 18.75 7.02
CA ALA A 20 -14.02 18.65 7.65
C ALA A 20 -14.09 17.83 8.95
N ARG A 21 -15.12 18.04 9.79
CA ARG A 21 -15.34 17.28 11.02
C ARG A 21 -15.72 15.82 10.75
N GLN A 22 -16.55 15.56 9.75
CA GLN A 22 -16.90 14.20 9.33
C GLN A 22 -15.66 13.46 8.79
N LEU A 23 -14.82 14.13 7.99
CA LEU A 23 -13.56 13.58 7.53
C LEU A 23 -12.62 13.27 8.71
N ALA A 24 -12.48 14.20 9.65
CA ALA A 24 -11.67 14.01 10.86
C ALA A 24 -12.16 12.85 11.73
N SER A 25 -13.48 12.74 11.96
CA SER A 25 -14.08 11.63 12.71
C SER A 25 -13.85 10.29 12.01
N ARG A 26 -14.05 10.23 10.69
CA ARG A 26 -13.78 9.03 9.90
C ARG A 26 -12.30 8.63 9.93
N LEU A 27 -11.40 9.61 9.85
CA LEU A 27 -9.96 9.37 9.93
C LEU A 27 -9.57 8.87 11.33
N ASN A 28 -10.16 9.42 12.39
CA ASN A 28 -9.94 8.96 13.76
C ASN A 28 -10.41 7.50 13.94
N ASP A 29 -11.59 7.14 13.43
CA ASP A 29 -12.10 5.75 13.47
C ASP A 29 -11.23 4.77 12.67
N VAL A 30 -10.57 5.25 11.61
CA VAL A 30 -9.67 4.45 10.77
C VAL A 30 -8.30 4.29 11.44
N ILE A 31 -7.76 5.37 12.01
CA ILE A 31 -6.41 5.43 12.58
C ILE A 31 -6.38 4.81 13.98
N CYS A 32 -7.45 4.93 14.77
CA CYS A 32 -7.57 4.31 16.10
C CYS A 32 -7.82 2.80 16.05
N ARG A 33 -8.02 2.19 14.87
CA ARG A 33 -8.07 0.73 14.74
C ARG A 33 -6.64 0.18 14.85
N SER A 34 -6.40 -0.53 15.96
CA SER A 34 -5.17 -1.20 16.38
C SER A 34 -4.27 -1.75 15.27
N ALA A 35 -2.98 -1.95 15.62
CA ALA A 35 -2.06 -2.79 14.87
C ALA A 35 -2.77 -4.04 14.31
N GLY A 36 -2.73 -4.22 12.99
CA GLY A 36 -3.42 -5.33 12.29
C GLY A 36 -4.76 -4.99 11.63
N SER A 37 -5.20 -3.73 11.64
CA SER A 37 -6.41 -3.33 10.92
C SER A 37 -6.15 -3.13 9.40
N SER A 38 -7.12 -3.55 8.57
CA SER A 38 -7.07 -3.34 7.11
C SER A 38 -8.20 -2.40 6.70
N LEU A 39 -7.85 -1.32 6.00
CA LEU A 39 -8.81 -0.41 5.39
C LEU A 39 -8.93 -0.69 3.89
N CYS A 40 -10.13 -0.49 3.35
CA CYS A 40 -10.32 -0.43 1.90
C CYS A 40 -11.20 0.76 1.54
N TYR A 41 -10.71 1.58 0.63
CA TYR A 41 -11.45 2.63 -0.05
C TYR A 41 -11.60 2.24 -1.52
N ALA A 42 -12.77 2.52 -2.10
CA ALA A 42 -13.04 2.30 -3.50
C ALA A 42 -13.83 3.48 -4.05
N GLN A 43 -13.50 3.88 -5.27
CA GLN A 43 -14.18 4.93 -5.99
C GLN A 43 -14.34 4.51 -7.44
N GLU A 44 -15.52 4.76 -8.00
CA GLU A 44 -15.77 4.55 -9.42
C GLU A 44 -15.32 5.77 -10.22
N GLN A 45 -14.75 5.51 -11.39
CA GLN A 45 -14.40 6.53 -12.38
C GLN A 45 -15.08 6.16 -13.70
N GLN A 46 -15.50 7.16 -14.48
CA GLN A 46 -16.29 6.96 -15.71
C GLN A 46 -15.50 7.23 -16.99
N ILE A 47 -14.21 7.57 -16.89
CA ILE A 47 -13.41 8.07 -18.02
C ILE A 47 -12.69 6.92 -18.73
N HIS A 48 -12.10 6.01 -17.96
CA HIS A 48 -11.31 4.90 -18.49
C HIS A 48 -12.04 3.57 -18.29
N PRO A 49 -11.93 2.60 -19.22
CA PRO A 49 -12.51 1.28 -19.03
C PRO A 49 -11.72 0.42 -18.02
N ASN A 50 -10.49 0.84 -17.68
CA ASN A 50 -9.60 0.11 -16.80
C ASN A 50 -9.82 0.46 -15.32
N SER A 51 -9.59 -0.52 -14.46
CA SER A 51 -9.52 -0.34 -13.02
C SER A 51 -8.08 -0.18 -12.54
N CYS A 52 -7.93 0.39 -11.34
CA CYS A 52 -6.67 0.47 -10.63
C CYS A 52 -6.87 0.05 -9.18
N VAL A 53 -5.96 -0.78 -8.67
CA VAL A 53 -5.91 -1.21 -7.27
C VAL A 53 -4.54 -0.89 -6.72
N THR A 54 -4.54 -0.12 -5.63
CA THR A 54 -3.34 0.16 -4.84
C THR A 54 -3.42 -0.60 -3.52
N VAL A 55 -2.40 -1.41 -3.24
CA VAL A 55 -2.21 -2.05 -1.94
C VAL A 55 -1.07 -1.34 -1.24
N TYR A 56 -1.33 -0.85 -0.02
CA TYR A 56 -0.35 -0.17 0.81
C TYR A 56 -0.19 -0.92 2.14
N LEU A 57 1.05 -1.30 2.45
CA LEU A 57 1.44 -1.91 3.71
C LEU A 57 2.30 -0.91 4.49
N GLN A 58 1.73 -0.32 5.53
CA GLN A 58 2.43 0.60 6.41
C GLN A 58 3.44 -0.18 7.28
N ILE A 59 4.72 0.18 7.19
CA ILE A 59 5.83 -0.50 7.89
C ILE A 59 6.33 0.35 9.07
N GLY A 60 6.03 1.65 9.08
CA GLY A 60 6.17 2.49 10.27
C GLY A 60 7.18 3.63 10.10
N SER A 61 8.08 3.76 11.07
CA SER A 61 8.93 4.94 11.28
C SER A 61 9.84 5.27 10.09
N MET A 62 10.21 6.53 9.92
CA MET A 62 11.15 6.99 8.89
C MET A 62 12.62 7.06 9.35
N TYR A 63 12.99 6.34 10.41
CA TYR A 63 14.40 6.28 10.79
C TYR A 63 15.25 5.69 9.65
N VAL A 64 16.52 6.09 9.58
CA VAL A 64 17.43 5.73 8.49
C VAL A 64 17.50 4.22 8.31
N ARG A 65 17.66 3.47 9.40
CA ARG A 65 17.71 2.00 9.38
C ARG A 65 16.46 1.39 8.77
N ASP A 66 15.28 1.79 9.25
CA ASP A 66 14.00 1.24 8.80
C ASP A 66 13.74 1.59 7.33
N THR A 67 14.16 2.80 6.91
CA THR A 67 14.07 3.26 5.51
C THR A 67 14.93 2.42 4.58
N LEU A 68 16.19 2.16 4.97
CA LEU A 68 17.09 1.34 4.17
C LEU A 68 16.61 -0.12 4.09
N MET A 69 16.10 -0.67 5.19
CA MET A 69 15.51 -2.01 5.20
C MET A 69 14.30 -2.09 4.26
N LEU A 70 13.46 -1.05 4.24
CA LEU A 70 12.33 -0.97 3.32
C LEU A 70 12.78 -0.84 1.86
N ASP A 71 13.84 -0.07 1.58
CA ASP A 71 14.39 0.04 0.22
C ASP A 71 14.91 -1.30 -0.29
N LEU A 72 15.67 -2.02 0.54
CA LEU A 72 16.15 -3.36 0.22
C LEU A 72 14.98 -4.32 -0.02
N LEU A 73 13.97 -4.29 0.85
CA LEU A 73 12.76 -5.10 0.70
C LEU A 73 12.06 -4.84 -0.63
N VAL A 74 11.86 -3.56 -0.98
CA VAL A 74 11.21 -3.15 -2.22
C VAL A 74 11.99 -3.63 -3.44
N ASN A 75 13.31 -3.47 -3.44
CA ASN A 75 14.15 -3.94 -4.55
C ASN A 75 14.05 -5.45 -4.71
N LEU A 76 14.14 -6.19 -3.62
CA LEU A 76 14.12 -7.65 -3.60
C LEU A 76 12.81 -8.25 -4.15
N ILE A 77 11.67 -7.62 -3.85
CA ILE A 77 10.38 -8.14 -4.31
C ILE A 77 9.91 -7.55 -5.64
N ARG A 78 10.53 -6.47 -6.14
CA ARG A 78 10.01 -5.74 -7.31
C ARG A 78 9.87 -6.65 -8.53
N GLU A 79 10.93 -7.37 -8.88
CA GLU A 79 10.95 -8.27 -10.03
C GLU A 79 9.96 -9.43 -9.83
N ARG A 80 9.97 -10.03 -8.64
CA ARG A 80 9.10 -11.16 -8.32
C ARG A 80 7.62 -10.78 -8.30
N ALA A 81 7.27 -9.61 -7.76
CA ALA A 81 5.92 -9.07 -7.79
C ALA A 81 5.48 -8.80 -9.23
N PHE A 82 6.37 -8.28 -10.07
CA PHE A 82 6.09 -8.11 -11.49
C PHE A 82 5.84 -9.47 -12.16
N ASP A 83 6.75 -10.43 -12.04
CA ASP A 83 6.58 -11.76 -12.65
C ASP A 83 5.28 -12.45 -12.22
N ILE A 84 4.97 -12.46 -10.93
CA ILE A 84 3.76 -13.09 -10.41
C ILE A 84 2.51 -12.36 -10.92
N LEU A 85 2.41 -11.05 -10.72
CA LEU A 85 1.16 -10.31 -10.96
C LEU A 85 0.96 -9.97 -12.43
N ARG A 86 2.04 -9.66 -13.17
CA ARG A 86 2.02 -9.29 -14.60
C ARG A 86 2.12 -10.49 -15.53
N THR A 87 3.08 -11.38 -15.29
CA THR A 87 3.44 -12.45 -16.24
C THR A 87 2.61 -13.70 -16.01
N LYS A 88 2.57 -14.20 -14.77
CA LYS A 88 1.90 -15.46 -14.40
C LYS A 88 0.40 -15.29 -14.21
N GLU A 89 -0.03 -14.29 -13.45
CA GLU A 89 -1.45 -14.09 -13.11
C GLU A 89 -2.16 -13.09 -14.01
N GLN A 90 -1.41 -12.29 -14.78
CA GLN A 90 -1.93 -11.34 -15.77
C GLN A 90 -3.02 -10.39 -15.21
N LEU A 91 -2.84 -9.94 -13.96
CA LEU A 91 -3.84 -9.14 -13.23
C LEU A 91 -3.91 -7.67 -13.68
N GLY A 92 -2.89 -7.20 -14.37
CA GLY A 92 -2.83 -5.85 -14.89
C GLY A 92 -1.75 -5.76 -15.96
N TYR A 93 -1.85 -4.76 -16.82
CA TYR A 93 -0.78 -4.46 -17.77
C TYR A 93 0.34 -3.64 -17.12
N LEU A 94 0.00 -2.87 -16.09
CA LEU A 94 0.93 -2.10 -15.26
C LEU A 94 0.95 -2.67 -13.85
N ILE A 95 2.15 -3.06 -13.41
CA ILE A 95 2.46 -3.46 -12.04
C ILE A 95 3.63 -2.60 -11.58
N GLN A 96 3.44 -1.80 -10.54
CA GLN A 96 4.49 -0.99 -9.94
C GLN A 96 4.64 -1.35 -8.46
N THR A 97 5.86 -1.68 -8.05
CA THR A 97 6.20 -1.93 -6.65
C THR A 97 7.21 -0.89 -6.18
N SER A 98 6.83 -0.12 -5.16
CA SER A 98 7.57 1.05 -4.72
C SER A 98 7.50 1.24 -3.21
N LYS A 99 8.52 1.92 -2.67
CA LYS A 99 8.41 2.54 -1.35
C LYS A 99 7.52 3.77 -1.47
N PHE A 100 6.52 3.87 -0.62
CA PHE A 100 5.68 5.05 -0.51
C PHE A 100 5.89 5.76 0.83
N LYS A 101 6.01 7.08 0.81
CA LYS A 101 6.24 7.94 1.99
C LYS A 101 5.10 8.94 2.15
N TRP A 102 4.51 8.99 3.34
CA TRP A 102 3.59 10.05 3.79
C TRP A 102 4.24 10.85 4.92
N ILE A 103 3.65 11.98 5.34
CA ILE A 103 4.26 12.92 6.28
C ILE A 103 4.83 12.25 7.56
N HIS A 104 4.18 11.21 8.09
CA HIS A 104 4.54 10.57 9.37
C HIS A 104 4.93 9.09 9.27
N GLY A 105 5.05 8.52 8.06
CA GLY A 105 5.34 7.10 7.94
C GLY A 105 5.66 6.64 6.53
N GLN A 106 6.28 5.47 6.45
CA GLN A 106 6.61 4.82 5.19
C GLN A 106 6.02 3.42 5.10
N GLY A 107 5.87 2.94 3.87
CA GLY A 107 5.36 1.62 3.60
C GLY A 107 5.68 1.13 2.20
N LEU A 108 5.35 -0.12 1.98
CA LEU A 108 5.41 -0.76 0.68
C LEU A 108 4.10 -0.51 -0.06
N GLU A 109 4.20 -0.10 -1.31
CA GLU A 109 3.07 0.10 -2.20
C GLU A 109 3.20 -0.82 -3.42
N VAL A 110 2.08 -1.45 -3.80
CA VAL A 110 1.93 -2.17 -5.06
C VAL A 110 0.71 -1.60 -5.80
N VAL A 111 0.96 -1.04 -6.98
CA VAL A 111 -0.08 -0.49 -7.87
C VAL A 111 -0.31 -1.45 -9.03
N ILE A 112 -1.57 -1.80 -9.27
CA ILE A 112 -1.99 -2.72 -10.31
C ILE A 112 -3.07 -2.04 -11.15
N GLN A 113 -2.84 -1.89 -12.46
CA GLN A 113 -3.82 -1.32 -13.38
C GLN A 113 -4.10 -2.28 -14.53
N GLY A 114 -5.38 -2.48 -14.84
CA GLY A 114 -5.82 -3.44 -15.85
C GLY A 114 -7.31 -3.41 -16.13
N SER A 115 -7.78 -4.35 -16.95
CA SER A 115 -9.19 -4.50 -17.32
C SER A 115 -9.98 -5.39 -16.36
N HIS A 116 -9.33 -5.99 -15.37
CA HIS A 116 -9.96 -6.89 -14.40
C HIS A 116 -10.82 -6.14 -13.38
N ASP A 117 -11.76 -6.86 -12.77
CA ASP A 117 -12.57 -6.33 -11.67
C ASP A 117 -11.68 -5.96 -10.45
N PRO A 118 -11.81 -4.74 -9.89
CA PRO A 118 -10.99 -4.30 -8.77
C PRO A 118 -11.09 -5.21 -7.54
N LYS A 119 -12.26 -5.83 -7.28
CA LYS A 119 -12.43 -6.73 -6.12
C LYS A 119 -11.69 -8.05 -6.35
N TYR A 120 -11.67 -8.55 -7.59
CA TYR A 120 -10.85 -9.71 -7.97
C TYR A 120 -9.36 -9.42 -7.80
N VAL A 121 -8.87 -8.33 -8.39
CA VAL A 121 -7.45 -7.92 -8.28
C VAL A 121 -7.05 -7.72 -6.83
N ARG A 122 -7.86 -7.02 -6.04
CA ARG A 122 -7.64 -6.84 -4.60
C ARG A 122 -7.54 -8.17 -3.88
N ARG A 123 -8.44 -9.14 -4.12
CA ARG A 123 -8.36 -10.46 -3.45
C ARG A 123 -7.07 -11.20 -3.77
N ARG A 124 -6.55 -11.06 -4.99
CA ARG A 124 -5.28 -11.69 -5.41
C ARG A 124 -4.06 -10.99 -4.83
N ALA A 125 -4.06 -9.66 -4.83
CA ALA A 125 -2.96 -8.84 -4.31
C ALA A 125 -2.94 -8.79 -2.77
N HIS A 126 -4.11 -8.79 -2.13
CA HIS A 126 -4.30 -8.77 -0.67
C HIS A 126 -4.23 -10.17 -0.05
N CYS A 127 -4.00 -11.23 -0.83
CA CYS A 127 -3.95 -12.61 -0.35
C CYS A 127 -2.75 -12.81 0.59
N HIS A 128 -2.94 -12.38 1.85
CA HIS A 128 -2.42 -12.66 3.19
C HIS A 128 -1.09 -13.37 3.43
N ASP A 129 -0.36 -13.76 2.40
CA ASP A 129 0.89 -14.45 2.52
C ASP A 129 2.01 -13.62 1.90
N PRO A 130 2.63 -12.74 2.70
CA PRO A 130 3.98 -12.25 2.48
C PRO A 130 4.87 -13.31 1.80
N LYS A 131 4.82 -14.59 2.20
CA LYS A 131 5.67 -15.65 1.67
C LYS A 131 5.43 -15.95 0.19
N ARG A 132 4.33 -15.50 -0.42
CA ARG A 132 4.14 -15.62 -1.88
C ARG A 132 5.04 -14.64 -2.64
N LEU A 133 5.13 -13.41 -2.13
CA LEU A 133 6.00 -12.36 -2.66
C LEU A 133 7.45 -12.50 -2.17
N PHE A 134 7.65 -13.00 -0.95
CA PHE A 134 8.97 -13.16 -0.34
C PHE A 134 9.60 -14.53 -0.66
N GLY A 135 8.82 -15.61 -0.73
CA GLY A 135 9.35 -16.98 -0.92
C GLY A 135 10.46 -17.35 0.05
N GLU A 136 11.20 -18.41 -0.27
CA GLU A 136 12.56 -18.59 0.25
C GLU A 136 13.49 -17.75 -0.62
N PHE A 137 14.26 -16.87 0.01
CA PHE A 137 15.37 -16.18 -0.66
C PHE A 137 16.62 -17.06 -0.51
N PRO A 138 17.20 -17.57 -1.60
CA PRO A 138 18.51 -18.20 -1.54
C PRO A 138 19.52 -17.24 -0.90
N GLU A 139 20.43 -17.72 -0.04
CA GLU A 139 21.44 -16.87 0.63
C GLU A 139 22.25 -16.00 -0.35
N ASN A 140 22.34 -16.44 -1.60
CA ASN A 140 23.14 -15.79 -2.64
C ASN A 140 22.42 -14.59 -3.31
N THR A 141 21.12 -14.42 -3.09
CA THR A 141 20.31 -13.36 -3.75
C THR A 141 20.62 -11.96 -3.19
N PHE A 142 21.22 -11.86 -2.01
CA PHE A 142 21.46 -10.59 -1.34
C PHE A 142 22.75 -9.86 -1.80
N LEU A 143 23.57 -10.49 -2.64
CA LEU A 143 24.87 -9.92 -3.07
C LEU A 143 24.79 -9.11 -4.37
N ASP A 144 23.70 -9.24 -5.14
CA ASP A 144 23.51 -8.62 -6.46
C ASP A 144 22.50 -7.44 -6.46
N ALA A 145 22.04 -7.01 -5.28
CA ALA A 145 20.97 -6.01 -5.09
C ALA A 145 21.45 -4.56 -4.92
#